data_AF-A0A917SGX2-F1
#
_entry.id   AF-A0A917SGX2-F1
#
_cell.length_a   1.000
_cell.length_b   1.000
_cell.length_c   1.000
_cell.angle_alpha   90.00
_cell.angle_beta   90.00
_cell.angle_gamma   90.00
#
_symmetry.space_group_name_H-M   'P 1'
#
loop_
_entity.id
_entity.type
_entity.pdbx_description
1 polymer ?
#
loop_
_entity_poly.entity_id
_entity_poly.type
_entity_poly.pdbx_seq_one_letter_code
_entity_poly.pdbx_strand_id
1 'polypeptide(L)'
;MTVLAWHLITKDQDYAFARPSLVQHKRRKLELAAGAPSERGNHRRPGAAYNDRDRRTAERQEAERAEHAYQVLTSHWQTRPGHPIPQRT
;
A
#
# COMPACT_ATOMS: atom_id res chain seq x y z
N MET A 1 -12.02 5.97 5.14
CA MET A 1 -10.58 5.71 5.42
C MET A 1 -10.24 5.53 6.90
N THR A 2 -11.13 5.82 7.84
CA THR A 2 -10.87 5.77 9.30
C THR A 2 -10.79 4.34 9.88
N VAL A 3 -11.65 3.42 9.42
CA VAL A 3 -11.69 2.02 9.94
C VAL A 3 -10.41 1.25 9.63
N LEU A 4 -9.89 1.39 8.40
CA LEU A 4 -8.68 0.68 7.95
C LEU A 4 -7.45 1.21 8.69
N ALA A 5 -7.32 2.53 8.82
CA ALA A 5 -6.26 3.15 9.62
C ALA A 5 -6.33 2.73 11.10
N TRP A 6 -7.52 2.70 11.69
CA TRP A 6 -7.72 2.23 13.06
C TRP A 6 -7.29 0.77 13.23
N HIS A 7 -7.66 -0.13 12.31
CA HIS A 7 -7.23 -1.53 12.37
C HIS A 7 -5.72 -1.72 12.24
N LEU A 8 -5.06 -0.97 11.34
CA LEU A 8 -3.61 -1.03 11.20
C LEU A 8 -2.90 -0.56 12.47
N ILE A 9 -3.37 0.54 13.07
CA ILE A 9 -2.80 1.10 14.31
C ILE A 9 -3.03 0.16 15.50
N THR A 10 -4.26 -0.32 15.69
CA THR A 10 -4.63 -1.16 16.85
C THR A 10 -3.97 -2.54 16.82
N LYS A 11 -3.63 -3.07 15.64
CA LYS A 11 -3.01 -4.38 15.46
C LYS A 11 -1.50 -4.32 15.23
N ASP A 12 -0.90 -3.13 15.27
CA ASP A 12 0.50 -2.87 14.93
C ASP A 12 0.91 -3.51 13.60
N GLN A 13 0.06 -3.35 12.58
CA GLN A 13 0.27 -3.92 11.25
C GLN A 13 0.64 -2.83 10.26
N ASP A 14 1.66 -3.11 9.44
CA ASP A 14 1.94 -2.32 8.26
C ASP A 14 0.89 -2.59 7.18
N TYR A 15 0.60 -1.57 6.37
CA TYR A 15 -0.30 -1.74 5.24
C TYR A 15 0.34 -2.65 4.20
N ALA A 16 -0.33 -3.76 3.86
CA ALA A 16 0.21 -4.80 2.99
C ALA A 16 0.60 -4.30 1.59
N PHE A 17 -0.07 -3.27 1.08
CA PHE A 17 0.23 -2.65 -0.22
C PHE A 17 1.00 -1.33 -0.09
N ALA A 18 1.66 -1.10 1.05
CA ALA A 18 2.51 0.06 1.22
C ALA A 18 3.73 -0.02 0.30
N ARG A 19 4.19 1.16 -0.16
CA ARG A 19 5.46 1.29 -0.86
C ARG A 19 6.58 1.48 0.17
N PRO A 20 7.42 0.47 0.44
CA PRO A 20 8.34 0.51 1.57
C PRO A 20 9.35 1.64 1.44
N SER A 21 9.87 1.93 0.23
CA SER A 21 10.78 3.07 0.04
C SER A 21 10.13 4.41 0.42
N LEU A 22 8.87 4.62 0.02
CA LEU A 22 8.13 5.85 0.29
C LEU A 22 7.80 5.98 1.78
N VAL A 23 7.43 4.88 2.45
CA VAL A 23 7.18 4.86 3.90
C VAL A 23 8.45 5.22 4.66
N GLN A 24 9.60 4.64 4.30
CA GLN A 24 10.88 4.96 4.92
C GLN A 24 11.29 6.42 4.69
N HIS A 25 11.04 6.96 3.50
CA HIS A 25 11.28 8.37 3.21
C HIS A 25 10.42 9.29 4.08
N LYS A 26 9.12 9.00 4.21
CA LYS A 26 8.19 9.75 5.06
C LYS A 26 8.58 9.66 6.54
N ARG A 27 8.91 8.46 7.02
CA ARG A 27 9.43 8.24 8.39
C ARG A 27 10.67 9.10 8.64
N ARG A 28 11.65 9.08 7.74
CA ARG A 28 12.85 9.90 7.86
C ARG A 28 12.55 11.40 7.91
N LYS A 29 11.60 11.87 7.11
CA LYS A 29 11.17 13.29 7.14
C LYS A 29 10.57 13.65 8.50
N LEU A 30 9.80 12.75 9.12
CA LEU A 30 9.24 12.94 10.45
C LEU A 30 10.32 12.92 11.54
N GLU A 31 11.27 11.99 11.47
CA GLU A 31 12.41 11.95 12.39
C GLU A 31 13.20 13.26 12.38
N LEU A 32 13.49 13.80 11.19
CA LEU A 32 14.18 15.08 11.03
C LEU A 32 13.35 16.23 11.62
N ALA A 33 12.03 16.24 11.42
CA ALA A 33 11.15 17.23 12.03
C ALA A 33 11.08 17.10 13.56
N ALA A 34 11.27 15.89 14.09
CA ALA A 34 11.35 15.61 15.52
C ALA A 34 12.74 15.91 16.13
N GLY A 35 13.68 16.47 15.36
CA GLY A 35 15.01 16.87 15.84
C GLY A 35 16.09 15.79 15.72
N ALA A 36 15.83 14.68 15.01
CA ALA A 36 16.86 13.68 14.75
C ALA A 36 18.03 14.30 13.96
N PRO A 37 19.28 13.86 14.20
CA PRO A 37 20.45 14.43 13.53
C PRO A 37 20.35 14.26 12.01
N SER A 38 20.65 15.34 11.30
CA SER A 38 20.69 15.36 9.83
C SER A 38 22.05 14.90 9.33
N GLU A 39 22.14 13.62 8.95
CA GLU A 39 23.34 13.08 8.30
C GLU A 39 23.22 13.21 6.78
N ARG A 40 23.53 14.41 6.26
CA ARG A 40 23.63 14.65 4.82
C ARG A 40 24.78 13.82 4.23
N GLY A 41 24.54 13.19 3.06
CA GLY A 41 25.57 12.47 2.30
C GLY A 41 25.66 10.96 2.53
N ASN A 42 24.95 10.41 3.52
CA ASN A 42 24.96 8.96 3.76
C ASN A 42 23.90 8.23 2.90
N HIS A 43 24.28 7.86 1.68
CA HIS A 43 23.42 7.11 0.73
C HIS A 43 23.01 5.71 1.23
N ARG A 44 23.60 5.21 2.32
CA ARG A 44 23.33 3.88 2.88
C ARG A 44 22.12 3.83 3.83
N ARG A 45 21.49 4.98 4.14
CA ARG A 45 20.32 5.04 5.07
C ARG A 45 18.98 4.70 4.37
N PRO A 46 18.00 4.11 5.08
CA PRO A 46 16.73 3.64 4.51
C PRO A 46 15.92 4.69 3.71
N GLY A 47 16.01 5.97 4.08
CA GLY A 47 15.30 7.07 3.39
C GLY A 47 15.91 7.48 2.04
N ALA A 48 17.16 7.08 1.74
CA ALA A 48 17.82 7.38 0.47
C ALA A 48 17.33 6.47 -0.67
N ALA A 49 16.86 5.26 -0.34
CA ALA A 49 16.35 4.28 -1.29
C ALA A 49 15.10 4.74 -2.05
N TYR A 50 14.38 5.75 -1.56
CA TYR A 50 13.26 6.36 -2.30
C TYR A 50 13.71 7.18 -3.51
N ASN A 51 14.93 7.72 -3.53
CA ASN A 51 15.42 8.49 -4.67
C ASN A 51 15.96 7.60 -5.79
N ASP A 52 16.15 6.30 -5.52
CA ASP A 52 16.50 5.29 -6.50
C ASP A 52 15.35 5.08 -7.48
N ARG A 53 15.60 5.36 -8.76
CA ARG A 53 14.59 5.29 -9.82
C ARG A 53 14.22 3.84 -10.13
N ASP A 54 15.17 2.92 -10.10
CA ASP A 54 14.96 1.52 -10.45
C ASP A 54 14.11 0.86 -9.38
N ARG A 55 14.44 1.10 -8.10
CA ARG A 55 13.65 0.61 -6.97
C ARG A 55 12.23 1.17 -6.96
N ARG A 56 12.06 2.47 -7.23
CA ARG A 56 10.71 3.06 -7.35
C ARG A 56 9.90 2.47 -8.49
N THR A 57 10.55 2.13 -9.60
CA THR A 57 9.91 1.54 -10.77
C THR A 57 9.50 0.10 -10.48
N ALA A 58 10.36 -0.70 -9.85
CA ALA A 58 10.03 -2.06 -9.42
C ALA A 58 8.84 -2.08 -8.43
N GLU A 59 8.84 -1.21 -7.42
CA GLU A 59 7.70 -1.10 -6.48
C GLU A 59 6.40 -0.68 -7.17
N ARG A 60 6.49 0.19 -8.19
CA ARG A 60 5.33 0.60 -8.98
C ARG A 60 4.80 -0.55 -9.85
N GLN A 61 5.67 -1.29 -10.51
CA GLN A 61 5.29 -2.45 -11.32
C GLN A 61 4.64 -3.55 -10.48
N GLU A 62 5.06 -3.74 -9.22
CA GLU A 62 4.41 -4.69 -8.30
C GLU A 62 2.97 -4.25 -7.98
N ALA A 63 2.77 -2.95 -7.68
CA ALA A 63 1.44 -2.42 -7.43
C ALA A 63 0.53 -2.52 -8.67
N GLU A 64 1.06 -2.24 -9.86
CA GLU A 64 0.34 -2.36 -11.14
C GLU A 64 -0.06 -3.82 -11.41
N ARG A 65 0.82 -4.79 -11.11
CA ARG A 65 0.50 -6.23 -11.22
C ARG A 65 -0.60 -6.65 -10.26
N ALA A 66 -0.57 -6.17 -9.01
CA ALA A 66 -1.62 -6.44 -8.04
C ALA A 66 -2.97 -5.85 -8.46
N GLU A 67 -2.97 -4.63 -9.02
CA GLU A 67 -4.18 -3.98 -9.54
C GLU A 67 -4.76 -4.74 -10.73
N HIS A 68 -3.92 -5.16 -11.68
CA HIS A 68 -4.36 -5.98 -12.82
C HIS A 68 -4.95 -7.31 -12.35
N ALA A 69 -4.32 -7.99 -11.39
CA ALA A 69 -4.86 -9.21 -10.81
C ALA A 69 -6.24 -9.00 -10.16
N TYR A 70 -6.44 -7.87 -9.45
CA TYR A 70 -7.74 -7.50 -8.88
C TYR A 70 -8.78 -7.21 -9.96
N GLN A 71 -8.41 -6.52 -11.04
CA GLN A 71 -9.31 -6.26 -12.16
C GLN A 71 -9.79 -7.55 -12.82
N VAL A 72 -8.88 -8.51 -13.06
CA VAL A 72 -9.22 -9.83 -13.60
C VAL A 72 -10.10 -10.62 -12.63
N LEU A 73 -9.77 -10.62 -11.34
CA LEU A 73 -10.59 -11.29 -10.32
C LEU A 73 -12.03 -10.75 -10.29
N THR A 74 -12.17 -9.43 -10.40
CA THR A 74 -13.46 -8.74 -10.30
C THR A 74 -14.27 -8.84 -11.59
N SER A 75 -13.63 -8.82 -12.76
CA SER A 75 -14.32 -8.91 -14.06
C SER A 75 -15.05 -10.24 -14.25
N HIS A 76 -14.52 -11.32 -13.68
CA HIS A 76 -15.13 -12.65 -13.70
C HIS A 76 -16.16 -12.88 -12.58
N TRP A 77 -16.37 -11.90 -11.69
CA TRP A 77 -17.33 -12.02 -10.61
C TRP A 77 -18.76 -11.85 -11.14
N GLN A 78 -19.54 -12.94 -11.18
CA GLN A 78 -20.97 -12.91 -11.44
C GLN A 78 -21.74 -12.92 -10.12
N THR A 79 -22.63 -11.94 -9.92
CA THR A 79 -23.64 -12.00 -8.85
C THR A 79 -24.48 -13.26 -9.09
N ARG A 80 -24.46 -14.20 -8.15
CA ARG A 80 -25.24 -15.43 -8.23
C ARG A 80 -26.70 -15.06 -8.60
N PRO A 81 -27.29 -15.63 -9.67
CA PRO A 81 -28.67 -15.30 -10.01
C PRO A 81 -29.55 -15.58 -8.81
N GLY A 82 -30.28 -14.55 -8.37
CA GLY A 82 -31.21 -14.65 -7.26
C GLY A 82 -32.18 -15.81 -7.50
N HIS A 83 -32.37 -16.64 -6.48
CA HIS A 83 -33.32 -17.75 -6.55
C HIS A 83 -34.70 -17.17 -6.93
N PRO A 84 -35.34 -17.65 -8.02
CA PRO A 84 -36.64 -17.14 -8.41
C PRO A 84 -37.64 -17.39 -7.29
N ILE A 85 -38.24 -16.31 -6.77
CA ILE A 85 -39.28 -16.40 -5.74
C ILE A 85 -40.52 -17.01 -6.40
N PRO A 86 -41.04 -18.17 -5.94
CA PRO A 86 -42.22 -18.77 -6.54
C PRO A 86 -43.43 -17.86 -6.33
N GLN A 87 -44.08 -17.46 -7.43
CA GLN A 87 -45.32 -16.70 -7.37
C GLN A 87 -46.45 -17.64 -6.95
N ARG A 88 -47.05 -17.36 -5.79
CA ARG A 88 -48.20 -18.09 -5.25
C ARG A 88 -49.43 -17.70 -6.09
N THR A 89 -49.98 -18.66 -6.82
CA THR A 89 -51.32 -18.63 -7.43
C THR A 89 -52.41 -18.70 -6.37
#